data_AF-A0A2X2K6Q6-F1
#
_entry.id   AF-A0A2X2K6Q6-F1
#
_cell.length_a   1.000
_cell.length_b   1.000
_cell.length_c   1.000
_cell.angle_alpha   90.00
_cell.angle_beta   90.00
_cell.angle_gamma   90.00
#
_symmetry.space_group_name_H-M   'P 1'
#
loop_
_entity.id
_entity.type
_entity.pdbx_description
1 polymer ?
#
loop_
_entity_poly.entity_id
_entity_poly.type
_entity_poly.pdbx_seq_one_letter_code
_entity_poly.pdbx_strand_id
1 'polypeptide(L)'
;MISNKLANIPDSYFGKTMGRKIEHGPLPLINMAVGIPDGPTPQGIIDHFQKALTIPENQKYGAFHGKEAFKQAIVDFYQRQYNVTLDKEDEVCILYGTKNGLVAVPTCVINPGDYVLLPDPGYTDYLAGVLLADGKPVPLNLEPPHYLPDWSKVDSKIIDKTKLIYLTYPNNPTGSTATKEFFDEAIAKFKDTDTKIVHDFAYGAFGFDAKNPSILASENGKDVAIEIYSLSKGYNMSGFRVGFAVGNKDMIQALKKYQTHTNAGMFGALQDAAIYALNHYDDF
;
A
#
# COMPACT_ATOMS: atom_id res chain seq x y z
N MET A 1 30.70 -6.43 2.77
CA MET A 1 30.10 -6.85 4.04
C MET A 1 28.61 -6.57 3.96
N ILE A 2 27.76 -7.57 4.26
CA ILE A 2 26.29 -7.46 4.34
C ILE A 2 25.89 -7.84 5.77
N SER A 3 24.91 -7.16 6.37
CA SER A 3 24.44 -7.50 7.72
C SER A 3 23.68 -8.83 7.69
N ASN A 4 23.73 -9.60 8.78
CA ASN A 4 22.96 -10.86 8.89
C ASN A 4 21.46 -10.64 8.65
N LYS A 5 20.93 -9.52 9.15
CA LYS A 5 19.54 -9.10 8.92
C LYS A 5 19.20 -9.03 7.43
N LEU A 6 20.02 -8.34 6.64
CA LEU A 6 19.78 -8.20 5.20
C LEU A 6 20.08 -9.51 4.45
N ALA A 7 21.09 -10.28 4.86
CA ALA A 7 21.44 -11.56 4.26
C ALA A 7 20.37 -12.64 4.42
N ASN A 8 19.53 -12.55 5.47
CA ASN A 8 18.43 -13.47 5.73
C ASN A 8 17.19 -13.21 4.86
N ILE A 9 17.14 -12.08 4.14
CA ILE A 9 16.00 -11.74 3.28
C ILE A 9 16.21 -12.42 1.93
N PRO A 10 15.24 -13.23 1.44
CA PRO A 10 15.33 -13.83 0.12
C PRO A 10 15.44 -12.77 -0.98
N ASP A 11 16.08 -13.12 -2.09
CA ASP A 11 16.11 -12.24 -3.25
C ASP A 11 14.70 -11.86 -3.70
N SER A 12 14.48 -10.57 -3.95
CA SER A 12 13.19 -10.07 -4.45
C SER A 12 12.89 -10.65 -5.84
N TYR A 13 11.68 -11.21 -6.00
CA TYR A 13 11.15 -11.61 -7.31
C TYR A 13 11.27 -10.48 -8.32
N PHE A 14 10.81 -9.27 -7.97
CA PHE A 14 10.88 -8.09 -8.83
C PHE A 14 12.30 -7.63 -9.13
N GLY A 15 13.22 -7.76 -8.16
CA GLY A 15 14.65 -7.49 -8.40
C GLY A 15 15.30 -8.48 -9.37
N LYS A 16 14.75 -9.70 -9.46
CA LYS A 16 15.18 -10.73 -10.42
C LYS A 16 14.53 -10.58 -11.80
N THR A 17 13.32 -10.03 -11.88
CA THR A 17 12.53 -10.01 -13.13
C THR A 17 12.49 -8.66 -13.83
N MET A 18 12.50 -7.53 -13.11
CA MET A 18 12.39 -6.21 -13.73
C MET A 18 13.73 -5.71 -14.27
N GLY A 19 13.70 -5.02 -15.42
CA GLY A 19 14.86 -4.32 -16.01
C GLY A 19 15.92 -5.23 -16.64
N ARG A 20 15.69 -6.54 -16.72
CA ARG A 20 16.59 -7.48 -17.38
C ARG A 20 16.18 -7.72 -18.82
N LYS A 21 17.16 -7.80 -19.72
CA LYS A 21 16.93 -8.32 -21.07
C LYS A 21 16.58 -9.81 -20.93
N ILE A 22 15.37 -10.17 -21.35
CA ILE A 22 14.92 -11.56 -21.34
C ILE A 22 15.44 -12.22 -22.61
N GLU A 23 16.23 -13.28 -22.45
CA GLU A 23 16.57 -14.16 -23.56
C GLU A 23 15.35 -15.00 -23.92
N HIS A 24 14.94 -14.95 -25.18
CA HIS A 24 13.83 -15.71 -25.71
C HIS A 24 14.21 -16.31 -27.07
N GLY A 25 13.45 -17.29 -27.53
CA GLY A 25 13.64 -17.90 -28.85
C GLY A 25 13.32 -16.93 -30.00
N PRO A 26 13.22 -17.42 -31.24
CA PRO A 26 12.99 -16.58 -32.42
C PRO A 26 11.62 -15.89 -32.44
N LEU A 27 10.68 -16.32 -31.59
CA LEU A 27 9.34 -15.76 -31.51
C LEU A 27 9.32 -14.48 -30.65
N PRO A 28 8.43 -13.51 -30.94
CA PRO A 28 8.22 -12.33 -30.09
C PRO A 28 7.81 -12.72 -28.67
N LEU A 29 8.40 -12.06 -27.67
CA LEU A 29 8.05 -12.24 -26.26
C LEU A 29 6.81 -11.42 -25.90
N ILE A 30 5.76 -12.10 -25.42
CA ILE A 30 4.64 -11.46 -24.72
C ILE A 30 4.92 -11.54 -23.22
N ASN A 31 5.28 -10.41 -22.61
CA ASN A 31 5.67 -10.36 -21.21
C ASN A 31 4.46 -10.15 -20.29
N MET A 32 4.05 -11.20 -19.58
CA MET A 32 2.96 -11.18 -18.58
C MET A 32 3.48 -11.34 -17.14
N ALA A 33 4.77 -11.12 -16.89
CA ALA A 33 5.39 -11.41 -15.59
C ALA A 33 5.16 -10.34 -14.52
N VAL A 34 4.97 -9.08 -14.93
CA VAL A 34 4.80 -7.94 -14.02
C VAL A 34 3.63 -7.10 -14.51
N GLY A 35 2.67 -6.83 -13.63
CA GLY A 35 1.50 -6.01 -13.94
C GLY A 35 1.84 -4.53 -14.07
N ILE A 36 2.57 -4.14 -15.11
CA ILE A 36 2.82 -2.73 -15.47
C ILE A 36 1.71 -2.35 -16.45
N PRO A 37 0.93 -1.28 -16.18
CA PRO A 37 -0.02 -0.79 -17.17
C PRO A 37 0.70 -0.41 -18.47
N ASP A 38 0.15 -0.83 -19.60
CA ASP A 38 0.67 -0.59 -20.95
C ASP A 38 0.16 0.73 -21.55
N GLY A 39 -0.97 1.24 -21.05
CA GLY A 39 -1.53 2.53 -21.41
C GLY A 39 -0.70 3.74 -20.92
N PRO A 40 -0.77 4.89 -21.62
CA PRO A 40 -0.11 6.10 -21.15
C PRO A 40 -0.76 6.62 -19.86
N THR A 41 0.02 7.35 -19.06
CA THR A 41 -0.52 8.22 -18.02
C THR A 41 -1.43 9.29 -18.67
N PRO A 42 -2.61 9.60 -18.11
CA PRO A 42 -3.49 10.63 -18.65
C PRO A 42 -2.79 11.96 -18.94
N GLN A 43 -3.05 12.53 -20.12
CA GLN A 43 -2.32 13.70 -20.62
C GLN A 43 -2.40 14.90 -19.68
N GLY A 44 -3.55 15.14 -19.03
CA GLY A 44 -3.68 16.25 -18.09
C GLY A 44 -2.75 16.12 -16.88
N ILE A 45 -2.44 14.91 -16.42
CA ILE A 45 -1.46 14.67 -15.34
C ILE A 45 -0.06 15.02 -15.85
N ILE A 46 0.29 14.59 -17.07
CA ILE A 46 1.58 14.91 -17.70
C ILE A 46 1.76 16.43 -17.85
N ASP A 47 0.76 17.12 -18.35
CA ASP A 47 0.80 18.58 -18.56
C ASP A 47 0.99 19.34 -17.23
N HIS A 48 0.31 18.91 -16.17
CA HIS A 48 0.46 19.51 -14.84
C HIS A 48 1.83 19.20 -14.25
N PHE A 49 2.35 17.98 -14.44
CA PHE A 49 3.68 17.64 -13.98
C PHE A 49 4.74 18.50 -14.68
N GLN A 50 4.66 18.65 -16.01
CA GLN A 50 5.58 19.47 -16.80
C GLN A 50 5.60 20.93 -16.32
N LYS A 51 4.43 21.54 -16.11
CA LYS A 51 4.33 22.90 -15.56
C LYS A 51 4.96 22.98 -14.18
N ALA A 52 4.68 22.00 -13.32
CA ALA A 52 5.16 21.97 -11.94
C ALA A 52 6.69 21.88 -11.82
N LEU A 53 7.39 21.30 -12.80
CA LEU A 53 8.86 21.26 -12.84
C LEU A 53 9.49 22.65 -12.89
N THR A 54 8.82 23.63 -13.49
CA THR A 54 9.34 25.00 -13.66
C THR A 54 9.08 25.91 -12.47
N ILE A 55 8.30 25.46 -11.48
CA ILE A 55 8.00 26.23 -10.26
C ILE A 55 9.23 26.17 -9.32
N PRO A 56 9.88 27.30 -8.99
CA PRO A 56 11.11 27.31 -8.19
C PRO A 56 10.97 26.66 -6.81
N GLU A 57 9.80 26.76 -6.18
CA GLU A 57 9.51 26.15 -4.88
C GLU A 57 9.56 24.62 -4.94
N ASN A 58 9.18 24.01 -6.07
CA ASN A 58 9.21 22.56 -6.26
C ASN A 58 10.62 22.00 -6.41
N GLN A 59 11.62 22.85 -6.67
CA GLN A 59 13.02 22.47 -6.84
C GLN A 59 13.79 22.49 -5.50
N LYS A 60 13.14 22.88 -4.40
CA LYS A 60 13.70 22.95 -3.05
C LYS A 60 13.25 21.75 -2.22
N TYR A 61 13.87 21.55 -1.06
CA TYR A 61 13.32 20.67 -0.04
C TYR A 61 11.96 21.20 0.42
N GLY A 62 10.94 20.34 0.30
CA GLY A 62 9.60 20.63 0.79
C GLY A 62 9.42 20.22 2.25
N ALA A 63 8.19 20.35 2.75
CA ALA A 63 7.82 19.77 4.04
C ALA A 63 8.03 18.25 4.04
N PHE A 64 8.57 17.71 5.14
CA PHE A 64 8.88 16.28 5.27
C PHE A 64 7.66 15.38 5.02
N HIS A 65 6.49 15.82 5.48
CA HIS A 65 5.23 15.09 5.35
C HIS A 65 4.39 15.54 4.14
N GLY A 66 5.02 16.20 3.17
CA GLY A 66 4.38 16.64 1.94
C GLY A 66 3.59 17.95 2.06
N LYS A 67 3.05 18.40 0.93
CA LYS A 67 2.28 19.63 0.81
C LYS A 67 0.91 19.47 1.47
N GLU A 68 0.47 20.53 2.14
CA GLU A 68 -0.90 20.63 2.67
C GLU A 68 -1.96 20.32 1.62
N ALA A 69 -1.80 20.86 0.41
CA ALA A 69 -2.72 20.61 -0.71
C ALA A 69 -2.77 19.13 -1.12
N PHE A 70 -1.66 18.38 -0.99
CA PHE A 70 -1.66 16.96 -1.34
C PHE A 70 -2.36 16.13 -0.28
N LYS A 71 -2.09 16.40 1.00
CA LYS A 71 -2.82 15.76 2.09
C LYS A 71 -4.32 16.05 1.98
N GLN A 72 -4.72 17.27 1.64
CA GLN A 72 -6.13 17.61 1.43
C GLN A 72 -6.75 16.86 0.24
N ALA A 73 -6.05 16.76 -0.90
CA ALA A 73 -6.53 15.99 -2.05
C ALA A 73 -6.77 14.50 -1.71
N ILE A 74 -5.94 13.92 -0.84
CA ILE A 74 -6.13 12.55 -0.33
C ILE A 74 -7.39 12.46 0.54
N VAL A 75 -7.59 13.40 1.46
CA VAL A 75 -8.80 13.45 2.31
C VAL A 75 -10.06 13.58 1.44
N ASP A 76 -10.05 14.51 0.48
CA ASP A 76 -11.18 14.75 -0.40
C ASP A 76 -11.47 13.52 -1.29
N PHE A 77 -10.42 12.86 -1.78
CA PHE A 77 -10.54 11.60 -2.53
C PHE A 77 -11.23 10.51 -1.69
N TYR A 78 -10.80 10.29 -0.44
CA TYR A 78 -11.44 9.29 0.43
C TYR A 78 -12.88 9.63 0.79
N GLN A 79 -13.19 10.91 1.00
CA GLN A 79 -14.55 11.35 1.26
C GLN A 79 -15.45 11.14 0.04
N ARG A 80 -14.99 11.51 -1.17
CA ARG A 80 -15.76 11.33 -2.41
C ARG A 80 -15.92 9.86 -2.79
N GLN A 81 -14.85 9.08 -2.69
CA GLN A 81 -14.82 7.72 -3.21
C GLN A 81 -15.36 6.69 -2.22
N TYR A 82 -15.09 6.84 -0.94
CA TYR A 82 -15.38 5.80 0.06
C TYR A 82 -16.25 6.31 1.21
N ASN A 83 -16.65 7.59 1.20
CA ASN A 83 -17.35 8.25 2.30
C ASN A 83 -16.59 8.13 3.64
N VAL A 84 -15.26 8.20 3.57
CA VAL A 84 -14.37 8.13 4.73
C VAL A 84 -13.84 9.52 5.05
N THR A 85 -14.12 10.01 6.26
CA THR A 85 -13.55 11.25 6.77
C THR A 85 -12.18 10.99 7.42
N LEU A 86 -11.18 11.76 7.03
CA LEU A 86 -9.81 11.66 7.49
C LEU A 86 -9.30 12.98 8.05
N ASP A 87 -8.53 12.92 9.13
CA ASP A 87 -7.69 14.03 9.57
C ASP A 87 -6.39 14.06 8.75
N LYS A 88 -6.16 15.17 8.05
CA LYS A 88 -5.00 15.30 7.16
C LYS A 88 -3.65 15.27 7.88
N GLU A 89 -3.57 15.64 9.16
CA GLU A 89 -2.31 15.64 9.92
C GLU A 89 -2.07 14.30 10.60
N ASP A 90 -3.12 13.73 11.15
CA ASP A 90 -3.04 12.57 12.02
C ASP A 90 -3.22 11.24 11.28
N GLU A 91 -3.99 11.24 10.19
CA GLU A 91 -4.47 10.02 9.51
C GLU A 91 -4.03 9.93 8.04
N VAL A 92 -3.09 10.78 7.59
CA VAL A 92 -2.51 10.74 6.23
C VAL A 92 -0.97 10.70 6.26
N CYS A 93 -0.38 9.77 5.51
CA CYS A 93 1.06 9.68 5.28
C CYS A 93 1.36 9.44 3.79
N ILE A 94 2.12 10.34 3.16
CA ILE A 94 2.53 10.23 1.76
C ILE A 94 3.69 9.22 1.63
N LEU A 95 3.67 8.37 0.59
CA LEU A 95 4.63 7.29 0.37
C LEU A 95 5.34 7.41 -0.99
N TYR A 96 6.64 7.11 -1.03
CA TYR A 96 7.46 7.04 -2.25
C TYR A 96 7.22 5.73 -3.00
N GLY A 97 5.97 5.55 -3.43
CA GLY A 97 5.43 4.29 -3.91
C GLY A 97 5.06 3.37 -2.75
N THR A 98 3.98 2.62 -2.93
CA THR A 98 3.37 1.82 -1.85
C THR A 98 4.30 0.73 -1.31
N LYS A 99 5.16 0.11 -2.13
CA LYS A 99 6.16 -0.86 -1.67
C LYS A 99 7.04 -0.31 -0.54
N ASN A 100 7.42 0.97 -0.61
CA ASN A 100 8.23 1.59 0.45
C ASN A 100 7.46 1.60 1.78
N GLY A 101 6.18 1.99 1.77
CA GLY A 101 5.33 1.93 2.95
C GLY A 101 5.07 0.49 3.44
N LEU A 102 4.67 -0.41 2.54
CA LEU A 102 4.35 -1.81 2.86
C LEU A 102 5.52 -2.53 3.52
N VAL A 103 6.76 -2.26 3.10
CA VAL A 103 7.97 -2.84 3.71
C VAL A 103 8.39 -2.09 4.98
N ALA A 104 8.08 -0.79 5.09
CA ALA A 104 8.42 0.02 6.26
C ALA A 104 7.49 -0.20 7.47
N VAL A 105 6.19 -0.44 7.25
CA VAL A 105 5.20 -0.58 8.34
C VAL A 105 5.67 -1.54 9.44
N PRO A 106 6.16 -2.76 9.16
CA PRO A 106 6.59 -3.65 10.21
C PRO A 106 7.72 -3.05 11.05
N THR A 107 8.68 -2.35 10.44
CA THR A 107 9.77 -1.70 11.20
C THR A 107 9.24 -0.61 12.15
N CYS A 108 8.06 -0.05 11.85
CA CYS A 108 7.44 1.01 12.63
C CYS A 108 6.61 0.49 13.82
N VAL A 109 6.07 -0.74 13.74
CA VAL A 109 5.04 -1.23 14.69
C VAL A 109 5.27 -2.64 15.24
N ILE A 110 6.28 -3.37 14.74
CA ILE A 110 6.59 -4.75 15.15
C ILE A 110 7.86 -4.75 16.00
N ASN A 111 7.83 -5.50 17.10
CA ASN A 111 9.01 -5.80 17.90
C ASN A 111 9.58 -7.18 17.53
N PRO A 112 10.86 -7.44 17.88
CA PRO A 112 11.46 -8.74 17.66
C PRO A 112 10.62 -9.88 18.25
N GLY A 113 10.25 -10.84 17.40
CA GLY A 113 9.48 -12.02 17.79
C GLY A 113 7.95 -11.88 17.74
N ASP A 114 7.41 -10.68 17.48
CA ASP A 114 5.97 -10.46 17.26
C ASP A 114 5.52 -11.16 15.98
N TYR A 115 4.28 -11.66 15.96
CA TYR A 115 3.76 -12.44 14.85
C TYR A 115 3.08 -11.53 13.84
N VAL A 116 3.38 -11.75 12.56
CA VAL A 116 2.76 -11.04 11.44
C VAL A 116 2.11 -12.04 10.49
N LEU A 117 0.78 -11.95 10.34
CA LEU A 117 0.05 -12.77 9.39
C LEU A 117 0.19 -12.21 7.98
N LEU A 118 0.69 -13.02 7.06
CA LEU A 118 0.90 -12.66 5.65
C LEU A 118 0.02 -13.53 4.76
N PRO A 119 -0.69 -12.96 3.77
CA PRO A 119 -1.55 -13.73 2.87
C PRO A 119 -0.73 -14.74 2.06
N ASP A 120 -1.23 -15.98 1.97
CA ASP A 120 -0.65 -17.06 1.16
C ASP A 120 -1.75 -17.77 0.34
N PRO A 121 -1.83 -17.56 -0.99
CA PRO A 121 -0.94 -16.74 -1.81
C PRO A 121 -1.11 -15.23 -1.56
N GLY A 122 -0.02 -14.48 -1.73
CA GLY A 122 -0.03 -13.02 -1.56
C GLY A 122 1.21 -12.33 -2.12
N TYR A 123 1.24 -10.99 -2.01
CA TYR A 123 2.34 -10.18 -2.54
C TYR A 123 3.65 -10.44 -1.78
N THR A 124 4.71 -10.75 -2.53
CA THR A 124 5.93 -11.37 -1.99
C THR A 124 6.77 -10.44 -1.10
N ASP A 125 6.72 -9.12 -1.28
CA ASP A 125 7.63 -8.22 -0.56
C ASP A 125 7.20 -7.94 0.89
N TYR A 126 6.00 -8.34 1.33
CA TYR A 126 5.61 -8.20 2.74
C TYR A 126 6.58 -8.95 3.67
N LEU A 127 7.03 -10.14 3.24
CA LEU A 127 8.00 -10.95 3.96
C LEU A 127 9.28 -10.17 4.27
N ALA A 128 9.80 -9.40 3.30
CA ALA A 128 11.00 -8.61 3.50
C ALA A 128 10.82 -7.56 4.61
N GLY A 129 9.66 -6.90 4.65
CA GLY A 129 9.34 -5.94 5.72
C GLY A 129 9.33 -6.57 7.10
N VAL A 130 8.69 -7.74 7.24
CA VAL A 130 8.63 -8.47 8.51
C VAL A 130 10.01 -8.89 8.99
N LEU A 131 10.85 -9.42 8.09
CA LEU A 131 12.22 -9.86 8.43
C LEU A 131 13.13 -8.68 8.79
N LEU A 132 12.98 -7.51 8.16
CA LEU A 132 13.72 -6.30 8.53
C LEU A 132 13.39 -5.82 9.95
N ALA A 133 12.16 -6.07 10.41
CA ALA A 133 11.67 -5.75 11.73
C ALA A 133 11.98 -6.83 12.80
N ASP A 134 12.72 -7.90 12.45
CA ASP A 134 12.94 -9.07 13.31
C ASP A 134 11.63 -9.75 13.77
N GLY A 135 10.54 -9.55 13.01
CA GLY A 135 9.24 -10.17 13.25
C GLY A 135 9.18 -11.63 12.79
N LYS A 136 8.12 -12.33 13.20
CA LYS A 136 7.84 -13.72 12.81
C LYS A 136 6.73 -13.76 11.76
N PRO A 137 7.07 -13.97 10.47
CA PRO A 137 6.05 -14.13 9.44
C PRO A 137 5.32 -15.46 9.65
N VAL A 138 4.00 -15.43 9.61
CA VAL A 138 3.12 -16.60 9.70
C VAL A 138 2.18 -16.58 8.51
N PRO A 139 2.05 -17.69 7.76
CA PRO A 139 1.15 -17.73 6.61
C PRO A 139 -0.31 -17.66 7.06
N LEU A 140 -1.07 -16.81 6.39
CA LEU A 140 -2.52 -16.75 6.41
C LEU A 140 -3.01 -17.45 5.15
N ASN A 141 -3.29 -18.74 5.27
CA ASN A 141 -3.65 -19.60 4.14
C ASN A 141 -4.99 -19.16 3.52
N LEU A 142 -4.97 -18.81 2.24
CA LEU A 142 -6.12 -18.38 1.46
C LEU A 142 -6.47 -19.46 0.44
N GLU A 143 -7.72 -19.92 0.46
CA GLU A 143 -8.16 -21.05 -0.36
C GLU A 143 -9.11 -20.62 -1.49
N PRO A 144 -9.07 -21.28 -2.66
CA PRO A 144 -10.05 -21.07 -3.71
C PRO A 144 -11.48 -21.37 -3.24
N PRO A 145 -12.51 -20.78 -3.88
CA PRO A 145 -12.41 -19.89 -5.05
C PRO A 145 -12.27 -18.40 -4.68
N HIS A 146 -12.49 -18.04 -3.41
CA HIS A 146 -12.60 -16.64 -2.99
C HIS A 146 -11.33 -16.06 -2.39
N TYR A 147 -10.42 -16.90 -1.89
CA TYR A 147 -9.16 -16.47 -1.28
C TYR A 147 -9.35 -15.40 -0.18
N LEU A 148 -10.40 -15.55 0.62
CA LEU A 148 -10.67 -14.74 1.82
C LEU A 148 -10.17 -15.50 3.07
N PRO A 149 -9.58 -14.80 4.07
CA PRO A 149 -9.28 -15.37 5.36
C PRO A 149 -10.48 -16.02 6.01
N ASP A 150 -10.31 -17.26 6.45
CA ASP A 150 -11.22 -17.91 7.38
C ASP A 150 -10.56 -17.89 8.76
N TRP A 151 -10.98 -16.91 9.58
CA TRP A 151 -10.41 -16.71 10.92
C TRP A 151 -10.63 -17.90 11.86
N SER A 152 -11.60 -18.78 11.58
CA SER A 152 -11.86 -19.99 12.37
C SER A 152 -10.80 -21.08 12.14
N LYS A 153 -10.10 -21.03 11.00
CA LYS A 153 -9.01 -21.96 10.66
C LYS A 153 -7.64 -21.52 11.21
N VAL A 154 -7.53 -20.30 11.73
CA VAL A 154 -6.29 -19.80 12.33
C VAL A 154 -6.24 -20.21 13.80
N ASP A 155 -5.17 -20.90 14.21
CA ASP A 155 -4.97 -21.32 15.61
C ASP A 155 -5.07 -20.11 16.55
N SER A 156 -5.89 -20.21 17.59
CA SER A 156 -6.11 -19.11 18.54
C SER A 156 -4.83 -18.64 19.20
N LYS A 157 -3.86 -19.52 19.45
CA LYS A 157 -2.54 -19.17 20.01
C LYS A 157 -1.68 -18.36 19.04
N ILE A 158 -1.92 -18.51 17.74
CA ILE A 158 -1.29 -17.66 16.71
C ILE A 158 -1.96 -16.30 16.74
N ILE A 159 -3.30 -16.26 16.69
CA ILE A 159 -4.09 -15.02 16.77
C ILE A 159 -3.70 -14.18 17.98
N ASP A 160 -3.61 -14.78 19.18
CA ASP A 160 -3.26 -14.07 20.42
C ASP A 160 -1.86 -13.44 20.39
N LYS A 161 -0.96 -13.96 19.56
CA LYS A 161 0.41 -13.44 19.39
C LYS A 161 0.54 -12.47 18.21
N THR A 162 -0.46 -12.42 17.33
CA THR A 162 -0.41 -11.61 16.12
C THR A 162 -0.54 -10.13 16.47
N LYS A 163 0.44 -9.34 16.02
CA LYS A 163 0.43 -7.88 16.15
C LYS A 163 0.07 -7.16 14.87
N LEU A 164 0.28 -7.79 13.71
CA LEU A 164 -0.01 -7.19 12.42
C LEU A 164 -0.53 -8.23 11.43
N ILE A 165 -1.49 -7.83 10.61
CA ILE A 165 -2.08 -8.64 9.55
C ILE A 165 -1.99 -7.87 8.25
N TYR A 166 -1.53 -8.51 7.17
CA TYR A 166 -1.67 -7.97 5.83
C TYR A 166 -2.92 -8.55 5.16
N LEU A 167 -3.75 -7.67 4.59
CA LEU A 167 -4.83 -8.00 3.68
C LEU A 167 -4.58 -7.29 2.35
N THR A 168 -4.91 -7.94 1.24
CA THR A 168 -4.73 -7.37 -0.10
C THR A 168 -5.96 -7.68 -0.93
N TYR A 169 -6.82 -6.68 -1.12
CA TYR A 169 -8.07 -6.83 -1.88
C TYR A 169 -8.36 -5.56 -2.68
N PRO A 170 -8.45 -5.62 -4.01
CA PRO A 170 -8.28 -6.80 -4.85
C PRO A 170 -6.89 -7.46 -4.71
N ASN A 171 -6.88 -8.79 -4.70
CA ASN A 171 -5.71 -9.59 -4.34
C ASN A 171 -4.73 -9.73 -5.51
N ASN A 172 -3.44 -9.55 -5.20
CA ASN A 172 -2.34 -10.01 -6.04
C ASN A 172 -1.70 -11.22 -5.34
N PRO A 173 -1.75 -12.44 -5.92
CA PRO A 173 -1.93 -12.71 -7.36
C PRO A 173 -3.32 -13.17 -7.82
N THR A 174 -4.31 -13.39 -6.93
CA THR A 174 -5.51 -14.17 -7.29
C THR A 174 -6.59 -13.40 -8.03
N GLY A 175 -6.56 -12.07 -7.98
CA GLY A 175 -7.61 -11.19 -8.50
C GLY A 175 -8.88 -11.15 -7.65
N SER A 176 -8.93 -11.89 -6.54
CA SER A 176 -10.12 -11.94 -5.67
C SER A 176 -10.38 -10.61 -5.00
N THR A 177 -11.66 -10.27 -4.83
CA THR A 177 -12.11 -9.06 -4.13
C THR A 177 -12.68 -9.43 -2.76
N ALA A 178 -12.81 -8.43 -1.89
CA ALA A 178 -13.49 -8.55 -0.60
C ALA A 178 -14.77 -7.71 -0.59
N THR A 179 -15.71 -8.09 0.27
CA THR A 179 -16.92 -7.29 0.52
C THR A 179 -16.76 -6.43 1.77
N LYS A 180 -17.68 -5.50 1.99
CA LYS A 180 -17.68 -4.70 3.21
C LYS A 180 -17.93 -5.59 4.43
N GLU A 181 -18.78 -6.59 4.32
CA GLU A 181 -19.12 -7.53 5.39
C GLU A 181 -17.89 -8.31 5.85
N PHE A 182 -17.03 -8.74 4.91
CA PHE A 182 -15.75 -9.36 5.24
C PHE A 182 -14.86 -8.43 6.08
N PHE A 183 -14.79 -7.14 5.73
CA PHE A 183 -14.04 -6.17 6.52
C PHE A 183 -14.68 -5.91 7.88
N ASP A 184 -16.00 -5.83 7.96
CA ASP A 184 -16.74 -5.69 9.22
C ASP A 184 -16.42 -6.86 10.18
N GLU A 185 -16.38 -8.09 9.66
CA GLU A 185 -16.00 -9.29 10.43
C GLU A 185 -14.56 -9.25 10.93
N ALA A 186 -13.62 -8.87 10.06
CA ALA A 186 -12.21 -8.73 10.44
C ALA A 186 -12.04 -7.66 11.54
N ILE A 187 -12.67 -6.50 11.39
CA ILE A 187 -12.61 -5.42 12.38
C ILE A 187 -13.23 -5.89 13.70
N ALA A 188 -14.41 -6.51 13.67
CA ALA A 188 -15.06 -7.03 14.87
C ALA A 188 -14.18 -8.04 15.61
N LYS A 189 -13.37 -8.83 14.90
CA LYS A 189 -12.45 -9.80 15.49
C LYS A 189 -11.29 -9.16 16.24
N PHE A 190 -10.78 -8.02 15.77
CA PHE A 190 -9.50 -7.43 16.21
C PHE A 190 -9.62 -6.06 16.90
N LYS A 191 -10.79 -5.41 16.89
CA LYS A 191 -10.98 -4.07 17.48
C LYS A 191 -10.63 -3.96 18.97
N ASP A 192 -10.83 -5.04 19.71
CA ASP A 192 -10.55 -5.09 21.15
C ASP A 192 -9.20 -5.77 21.46
N THR A 193 -8.32 -5.89 20.46
CA THR A 193 -6.97 -6.45 20.59
C THR A 193 -5.88 -5.45 20.18
N ASP A 194 -4.63 -5.79 20.48
CA ASP A 194 -3.46 -5.04 20.00
C ASP A 194 -3.14 -5.31 18.52
N THR A 195 -3.93 -6.14 17.84
CA THR A 195 -3.66 -6.55 16.46
C THR A 195 -4.10 -5.45 15.50
N LYS A 196 -3.20 -5.03 14.61
CA LYS A 196 -3.51 -4.05 13.57
C LYS A 196 -3.54 -4.69 12.17
N ILE A 197 -4.20 -4.01 11.25
CA ILE A 197 -4.40 -4.47 9.88
C ILE A 197 -3.76 -3.47 8.91
N VAL A 198 -2.98 -3.98 7.96
CA VAL A 198 -2.55 -3.25 6.77
C VAL A 198 -3.36 -3.79 5.60
N HIS A 199 -4.27 -2.98 5.08
CA HIS A 199 -4.94 -3.28 3.83
C HIS A 199 -4.15 -2.65 2.68
N ASP A 200 -3.45 -3.48 1.91
CA ASP A 200 -2.85 -3.07 0.65
C ASP A 200 -3.95 -2.92 -0.40
N PHE A 201 -4.28 -1.68 -0.73
CA PHE A 201 -5.34 -1.30 -1.63
C PHE A 201 -4.79 -0.79 -2.97
N ALA A 202 -3.63 -1.27 -3.39
CA ALA A 202 -2.98 -0.89 -4.64
C ALA A 202 -3.83 -1.15 -5.90
N TYR A 203 -4.78 -2.09 -5.84
CA TYR A 203 -5.68 -2.45 -6.93
C TYR A 203 -7.11 -1.94 -6.72
N GLY A 204 -7.36 -1.02 -5.78
CA GLY A 204 -8.72 -0.57 -5.43
C GLY A 204 -9.55 -0.04 -6.61
N ALA A 205 -8.89 0.56 -7.61
CA ALA A 205 -9.52 1.04 -8.84
C ALA A 205 -10.01 -0.10 -9.77
N PHE A 206 -9.50 -1.32 -9.65
CA PHE A 206 -9.92 -2.44 -10.50
C PHE A 206 -11.09 -3.20 -9.89
N GLY A 207 -12.29 -2.75 -10.20
CA GLY A 207 -13.54 -3.49 -9.98
C GLY A 207 -14.16 -3.88 -11.32
N PHE A 208 -14.87 -5.01 -11.35
CA PHE A 208 -15.64 -5.42 -12.54
C PHE A 208 -17.12 -5.02 -12.36
N ASP A 209 -17.80 -5.66 -11.40
CA ASP A 209 -19.24 -5.52 -11.22
C ASP A 209 -19.62 -4.41 -10.23
N ALA A 210 -18.75 -4.14 -9.27
CA ALA A 210 -18.94 -3.14 -8.24
C ALA A 210 -17.62 -2.52 -7.83
N LYS A 211 -17.71 -1.31 -7.24
CA LYS A 211 -16.59 -0.64 -6.62
C LYS A 211 -16.06 -1.45 -5.45
N ASN A 212 -14.74 -1.61 -5.36
CA ASN A 212 -14.12 -2.27 -4.22
C ASN A 212 -14.31 -1.46 -2.93
N PRO A 213 -14.71 -2.10 -1.81
CA PRO A 213 -14.87 -1.40 -0.55
C PRO A 213 -13.52 -1.07 0.08
N SER A 214 -13.43 0.11 0.69
CA SER A 214 -12.33 0.46 1.60
C SER A 214 -12.59 -0.17 2.97
N ILE A 215 -11.57 -0.73 3.61
CA ILE A 215 -11.66 -1.21 5.00
C ILE A 215 -12.02 -0.09 5.98
N LEU A 216 -11.69 1.17 5.64
CA LEU A 216 -11.95 2.33 6.48
C LEU A 216 -13.40 2.82 6.40
N ALA A 217 -14.19 2.32 5.45
CA ALA A 217 -15.63 2.59 5.36
C ALA A 217 -16.44 1.75 6.36
N SER A 218 -15.82 0.74 6.96
CA SER A 218 -16.40 -0.05 8.05
C SER A 218 -16.34 0.70 9.38
N GLU A 219 -17.33 0.46 10.24
CA GLU A 219 -17.37 1.05 11.58
C GLU A 219 -16.14 0.62 12.38
N ASN A 220 -15.48 1.57 13.05
CA ASN A 220 -14.22 1.37 13.78
C ASN A 220 -13.03 0.92 12.88
N GLY A 221 -13.14 1.00 11.55
CA GLY A 221 -12.06 0.62 10.63
C GLY A 221 -10.75 1.37 10.90
N LYS A 222 -10.83 2.67 11.20
CA LYS A 222 -9.66 3.49 11.55
C LYS A 222 -9.04 3.14 12.91
N ASP A 223 -9.73 2.41 13.79
CA ASP A 223 -9.18 2.03 15.10
C ASP A 223 -8.18 0.87 14.98
N VAL A 224 -8.30 0.07 13.93
CA VAL A 224 -7.48 -1.14 13.72
C VAL A 224 -6.68 -1.15 12.44
N ALA A 225 -7.07 -0.40 11.42
CA ALA A 225 -6.51 -0.54 10.09
C ALA A 225 -5.88 0.76 9.56
N ILE A 226 -4.81 0.58 8.80
CA ILE A 226 -4.43 1.51 7.75
C ILE A 226 -4.70 0.89 6.40
N GLU A 227 -4.99 1.75 5.43
CA GLU A 227 -5.10 1.39 4.03
C GLU A 227 -3.97 2.05 3.24
N ILE A 228 -3.30 1.30 2.38
CA ILE A 228 -2.20 1.78 1.55
C ILE A 228 -2.67 1.82 0.09
N TYR A 229 -2.77 3.02 -0.47
CA TYR A 229 -3.30 3.26 -1.80
C TYR A 229 -2.18 3.65 -2.78
N SER A 230 -2.28 3.16 -4.02
CA SER A 230 -1.28 3.36 -5.06
C SER A 230 -1.85 4.10 -6.25
N LEU A 231 -1.14 5.14 -6.73
CA LEU A 231 -1.46 5.74 -8.03
C LEU A 231 -0.85 4.94 -9.20
N SER A 232 -0.09 3.86 -8.91
CA SER A 232 0.66 3.13 -9.92
C SER A 232 -0.22 2.49 -10.99
N LYS A 233 -1.43 2.06 -10.59
CA LYS A 233 -2.31 1.25 -11.43
C LYS A 233 -3.51 2.03 -11.94
N GLY A 234 -4.36 2.52 -11.03
CA GLY A 234 -5.56 3.31 -11.38
C GLY A 234 -5.31 4.68 -12.00
N TYR A 235 -4.06 5.06 -12.29
CA TYR A 235 -3.73 6.29 -13.02
C TYR A 235 -2.64 6.09 -14.07
N ASN A 236 -2.22 4.83 -14.32
CA ASN A 236 -1.05 4.51 -15.14
C ASN A 236 0.23 5.25 -14.71
N MET A 237 0.42 5.51 -13.41
CA MET A 237 1.58 6.27 -12.88
C MET A 237 2.64 5.36 -12.22
N SER A 238 2.81 4.12 -12.69
CA SER A 238 3.70 3.14 -12.06
C SER A 238 5.15 3.64 -11.89
N GLY A 239 5.68 4.37 -12.87
CA GLY A 239 7.02 4.95 -12.83
C GLY A 239 7.16 6.20 -11.94
N PHE A 240 6.06 6.84 -11.54
CA PHE A 240 6.08 8.10 -10.78
C PHE A 240 6.37 7.89 -9.30
N ARG A 241 6.16 6.66 -8.81
CA ARG A 241 6.48 6.24 -7.43
C ARG A 241 5.77 7.10 -6.39
N VAL A 242 4.44 7.22 -6.52
CA VAL A 242 3.60 7.96 -5.58
C VAL A 242 2.43 7.09 -5.10
N GLY A 243 2.16 7.19 -3.80
CA GLY A 243 1.05 6.55 -3.10
C GLY A 243 0.95 7.16 -1.70
N PHE A 244 0.07 6.62 -0.87
CA PHE A 244 -0.11 7.11 0.49
C PHE A 244 -0.71 6.01 1.39
N ALA A 245 -0.55 6.18 2.70
CA ALA A 245 -1.24 5.41 3.73
C ALA A 245 -2.24 6.33 4.43
N VAL A 246 -3.42 5.80 4.75
CA VAL A 246 -4.44 6.51 5.52
C VAL A 246 -5.11 5.60 6.56
N GLY A 247 -5.72 6.18 7.59
CA GLY A 247 -6.47 5.42 8.61
C GLY A 247 -5.88 5.57 10.00
N ASN A 248 -5.59 4.46 10.67
CA ASN A 248 -5.17 4.44 12.08
C ASN A 248 -4.06 5.44 12.41
N LYS A 249 -4.39 6.41 13.26
CA LYS A 249 -3.52 7.51 13.67
C LYS A 249 -2.15 7.04 14.17
N ASP A 250 -2.10 6.02 15.02
CA ASP A 250 -0.84 5.59 15.64
C ASP A 250 0.11 4.96 14.61
N MET A 251 -0.41 4.11 13.72
CA MET A 251 0.35 3.54 12.61
C MET A 251 0.83 4.62 11.64
N ILE A 252 -0.03 5.60 11.32
CA ILE A 252 0.31 6.72 10.45
C ILE A 252 1.40 7.60 11.06
N GLN A 253 1.30 7.96 12.34
CA GLN A 253 2.33 8.76 13.01
C GLN A 253 3.65 7.97 13.15
N ALA A 254 3.59 6.65 13.35
CA ALA A 254 4.79 5.81 13.36
C ALA A 254 5.50 5.83 11.98
N LEU A 255 4.75 5.71 10.88
CA LEU A 255 5.28 5.84 9.52
C LEU A 255 5.88 7.24 9.28
N LYS A 256 5.18 8.31 9.67
CA LYS A 256 5.70 9.68 9.55
C LYS A 256 7.02 9.85 10.29
N LYS A 257 7.13 9.33 11.52
CA LYS A 257 8.38 9.35 12.30
C LYS A 257 9.48 8.53 11.62
N TYR A 258 9.17 7.37 11.05
CA TYR A 258 10.15 6.60 10.29
C TYR A 258 10.67 7.38 9.08
N GLN A 259 9.79 8.10 8.38
CA GLN A 259 10.15 8.90 7.22
C GLN A 259 11.06 10.09 7.53
N THR A 260 10.97 10.69 8.73
CA THR A 260 11.91 11.77 9.12
C THR A 260 13.35 11.30 9.23
N HIS A 261 13.59 9.99 9.31
CA HIS A 261 14.92 9.39 9.39
C HIS A 261 15.38 8.72 8.11
N THR A 262 14.51 8.54 7.12
CA THR A 262 14.81 7.79 5.89
C THR A 262 14.65 8.61 4.61
N ASN A 263 13.88 9.70 4.66
CA ASN A 263 13.51 10.50 3.49
C ASN A 263 13.75 12.00 3.75
N ALA A 264 13.69 12.83 2.69
CA ALA A 264 13.92 14.29 2.76
C ALA A 264 12.74 15.13 2.18
N GLY A 265 11.52 14.58 2.20
CA GLY A 265 10.33 15.20 1.61
C GLY A 265 10.15 14.90 0.11
N MET A 266 8.91 14.64 -0.31
CA MET A 266 8.62 14.18 -1.67
C MET A 266 8.82 15.32 -2.67
N PHE A 267 9.36 15.01 -3.85
CA PHE A 267 9.58 16.00 -4.91
C PHE A 267 8.31 16.80 -5.19
N GLY A 268 8.39 18.14 -5.07
CA GLY A 268 7.21 19.00 -5.07
C GLY A 268 6.36 18.91 -6.35
N ALA A 269 7.01 18.78 -7.51
CA ALA A 269 6.30 18.65 -8.77
C ALA A 269 5.56 17.31 -8.90
N LEU A 270 6.09 16.23 -8.31
CA LEU A 270 5.41 14.94 -8.27
C LEU A 270 4.13 15.02 -7.43
N GLN A 271 4.16 15.78 -6.33
CA GLN A 271 2.98 16.01 -5.50
C GLN A 271 1.90 16.80 -6.27
N ASP A 272 2.28 17.80 -7.06
CA ASP A 272 1.33 18.57 -7.88
C ASP A 272 0.65 17.71 -8.96
N ALA A 273 1.42 16.82 -9.59
CA ALA A 273 0.86 15.85 -10.53
C ALA A 273 -0.11 14.88 -9.84
N ALA A 274 0.23 14.39 -8.64
CA ALA A 274 -0.62 13.50 -7.86
C ALA A 274 -1.90 14.19 -7.35
N ILE A 275 -1.82 15.46 -6.94
CA ILE A 275 -3.00 16.29 -6.60
C ILE A 275 -3.94 16.36 -7.81
N TYR A 276 -3.39 16.65 -9.00
CA TYR A 276 -4.21 16.75 -10.19
C TYR A 276 -4.87 15.41 -10.55
N ALA A 277 -4.13 14.31 -10.44
CA ALA A 277 -4.63 12.95 -10.63
C ALA A 277 -5.83 12.65 -9.72
N LEU A 278 -5.65 12.81 -8.41
CA LEU A 278 -6.68 12.51 -7.39
C LEU A 278 -7.92 13.39 -7.49
N ASN A 279 -7.84 14.57 -8.12
CA ASN A 279 -8.97 15.49 -8.21
C ASN A 279 -9.75 15.40 -9.52
N HIS A 280 -9.22 14.73 -10.55
CA HIS A 280 -9.79 14.79 -11.91
C HIS A 280 -9.94 13.43 -12.61
N TYR A 281 -9.39 12.34 -12.05
CA TYR A 281 -9.38 11.03 -12.69
C TYR A 281 -9.91 9.94 -11.75
N ASP A 282 -11.01 10.23 -11.06
CA ASP A 282 -11.67 9.25 -10.19
C ASP A 282 -12.25 8.06 -10.99
N ASP A 283 -12.62 8.26 -12.26
CA ASP A 283 -13.25 7.27 -13.15
C ASP A 283 -12.30 6.68 -14.21
N PHE A 284 -10.98 6.94 -14.11
CA PHE A 284 -9.98 6.42 -15.05
C PHE A 284 -9.57 4.98 -14.70
#